data_AF-A0A975HLU2-F1
#
_entry.id   AF-A0A975HLU2-F1
#
_cell.length_a   1.000
_cell.length_b   1.000
_cell.length_c   1.000
_cell.angle_alpha   90.00
_cell.angle_beta   90.00
_cell.angle_gamma   90.00
#
_symmetry.space_group_name_H-M   'P 1'
#
loop_
_entity.id
_entity.type
_entity.pdbx_description
1 polymer ?
#
loop_
_entity_poly.entity_id
_entity_poly.type
_entity_poly.pdbx_seq_one_letter_code
_entity_poly.pdbx_strand_id
1 'polypeptide(L)'
;MAAWWHRRLLVVEIPYGTESAIRLGTWHHTGLETRAGNVRSTSDFYAVLDHAISASLNGFVQFGNANTHFNEIKTHWSIGLNYKGLFYEDDFSGAMVSKVDVYGASSETAIELYTNITISDNVGLKPGLIYIHNIAGDGALGNATIVNLRLSISF
;
A
#
# COMPACT_ATOMS: atom_id res chain seq x y z
N MET A 1 4.54 -7.41 35.87
CA MET A 1 3.26 -7.96 35.36
C MET A 1 3.33 -7.95 33.84
N ALA A 2 3.17 -9.10 33.18
CA ALA A 2 3.09 -9.14 31.73
C ALA A 2 1.72 -8.61 31.27
N ALA A 3 1.70 -7.49 30.55
CA ALA A 3 0.49 -6.97 29.94
C ALA A 3 0.12 -7.85 28.74
N TRP A 4 -1.08 -8.41 28.73
CA TRP A 4 -1.60 -9.23 27.63
C TRP A 4 -2.23 -8.33 26.57
N TRP A 5 -1.53 -8.15 25.47
CA TRP A 5 -1.97 -7.36 24.32
C TRP A 5 -3.03 -8.13 23.53
N HIS A 6 -4.20 -7.54 23.31
CA HIS A 6 -5.22 -8.12 22.45
C HIS A 6 -5.26 -7.38 21.11
N ARG A 7 -5.10 -8.14 20.03
CA ARG A 7 -5.22 -7.65 18.65
C ARG A 7 -6.39 -8.35 18.01
N ARG A 8 -7.31 -7.58 17.42
CA ARG A 8 -8.42 -8.13 16.64
C ARG A 8 -8.40 -7.47 15.27
N LEU A 9 -8.47 -8.28 14.24
CA LEU A 9 -8.63 -7.85 12.86
C LEU A 9 -9.95 -8.42 12.36
N LEU A 10 -10.81 -7.55 11.84
CA LEU A 10 -12.01 -7.94 11.13
C LEU A 10 -11.87 -7.48 9.69
N VAL A 11 -12.08 -8.40 8.75
CA VAL A 11 -12.06 -8.11 7.31
C VAL A 11 -13.33 -8.66 6.70
N VAL A 12 -13.99 -7.84 5.89
CA VAL A 12 -15.11 -8.23 5.04
C VAL A 12 -14.67 -8.02 3.60
N GLU A 13 -14.76 -9.08 2.80
CA GLU A 13 -14.53 -9.03 1.36
C GLU A 13 -15.85 -9.29 0.63
N ILE A 14 -16.16 -8.43 -0.33
CA ILE A 14 -17.34 -8.51 -1.18
C ILE A 14 -16.86 -8.61 -2.62
N PRO A 15 -16.74 -9.84 -3.17
CA PRO A 15 -16.40 -10.02 -4.57
C PRO A 15 -17.55 -9.53 -5.45
N TYR A 16 -17.22 -8.91 -6.59
CA TYR A 16 -18.18 -8.55 -7.62
C TYR A 16 -17.53 -8.72 -9.00
N GLY A 17 -18.16 -9.47 -9.91
CA GLY A 17 -17.47 -9.88 -11.14
C GLY A 17 -16.36 -10.91 -10.89
N THR A 18 -15.56 -11.20 -11.91
CA THR A 18 -14.55 -12.28 -11.89
C THR A 18 -13.26 -11.88 -11.19
N GLU A 19 -12.85 -10.62 -11.31
CA GLU A 19 -11.57 -10.09 -10.83
C GLU A 19 -11.73 -8.75 -10.10
N SER A 20 -12.91 -8.46 -9.55
CA SER A 20 -13.15 -7.25 -8.75
C SER A 20 -13.64 -7.60 -7.34
N ALA A 21 -13.23 -6.79 -6.38
CA ALA A 21 -13.60 -6.97 -4.98
C ALA A 21 -13.56 -5.65 -4.22
N ILE A 22 -14.48 -5.51 -3.26
CA ILE A 22 -14.42 -4.49 -2.23
C ILE A 22 -13.99 -5.17 -0.94
N ARG A 23 -12.93 -4.66 -0.29
CA ARG A 23 -12.51 -5.11 1.03
C ARG A 23 -12.63 -3.97 2.01
N LEU A 24 -13.32 -4.21 3.11
CA LEU A 24 -13.41 -3.30 4.24
C LEU A 24 -12.82 -4.01 5.45
N GLY A 25 -11.97 -3.33 6.20
CA GLY A 25 -11.40 -3.90 7.40
C GLY A 25 -11.27 -2.89 8.52
N THR A 26 -11.33 -3.40 9.74
CA THR A 26 -11.02 -2.65 10.95
C THR A 26 -10.09 -3.48 11.82
N TRP A 27 -9.19 -2.80 12.50
CA TRP A 27 -8.36 -3.43 13.52
C TRP A 27 -8.51 -2.71 14.84
N HIS A 28 -8.46 -3.47 15.92
CA HIS A 28 -8.51 -2.98 17.28
C HIS A 28 -7.29 -3.44 18.07
N HIS A 29 -6.64 -2.50 18.74
CA HIS A 29 -5.52 -2.74 19.62
C HIS A 29 -5.81 -2.23 21.02
N THR A 30 -5.51 -3.05 22.03
CA THR A 30 -5.53 -2.65 23.44
C THR A 30 -4.12 -2.56 24.02
N GLY A 31 -3.98 -1.76 25.08
CA GLY A 31 -2.73 -1.65 25.85
C GLY A 31 -1.72 -0.69 25.26
N LEU A 32 -2.00 -0.02 24.14
CA LEU A 32 -1.04 0.84 23.47
C LEU A 32 -0.68 2.06 24.32
N GLU A 33 0.60 2.33 24.44
CA GLU A 33 1.08 3.58 25.00
C GLU A 33 0.92 4.70 23.97
N THR A 34 0.21 5.75 24.35
CA THR A 34 0.10 6.98 23.56
C THR A 34 1.41 7.74 23.58
N ARG A 35 1.58 8.69 22.64
CA ARG A 35 2.70 9.66 22.67
C ARG A 35 2.81 10.46 23.97
N ALA A 36 1.72 10.58 24.74
CA ALA A 36 1.68 11.25 26.04
C ALA A 36 1.93 10.31 27.24
N GLY A 37 2.36 9.07 27.00
CA GLY A 37 2.68 8.07 28.03
C GLY A 37 1.47 7.37 28.67
N ASN A 38 0.26 7.65 28.19
CA ASN A 38 -0.96 7.00 28.69
C ASN A 38 -1.26 5.71 27.94
N VAL A 39 -1.66 4.65 28.64
CA VAL A 39 -2.12 3.40 28.03
C VAL A 39 -3.59 3.50 27.63
N ARG A 40 -3.89 3.22 26.36
CA ARG A 40 -5.24 3.30 25.80
C ARG A 40 -5.46 2.24 24.71
N SER A 41 -6.70 2.15 24.22
CA SER A 41 -7.04 1.33 23.04
C SER A 41 -7.26 2.22 21.82
N THR A 42 -7.13 1.62 20.64
CA THR A 42 -7.46 2.28 19.37
C THR A 42 -8.18 1.34 18.43
N SER A 43 -9.05 1.90 17.61
CA SER A 43 -9.65 1.24 16.47
C SER A 43 -9.44 2.10 15.24
N ASP A 44 -9.08 1.45 14.15
CA ASP A 44 -8.73 2.09 12.90
C ASP A 44 -9.36 1.28 11.74
N PHE A 45 -9.34 1.80 10.52
CA PHE A 45 -9.99 1.13 9.39
C PHE A 45 -9.26 1.33 8.07
N TYR A 46 -9.57 0.43 7.14
CA TYR A 46 -9.14 0.51 5.75
C TYR A 46 -10.23 0.06 4.78
N ALA A 47 -10.12 0.52 3.55
CA ALA A 47 -10.92 0.11 2.42
C ALA A 47 -10.02 -0.14 1.21
N VAL A 48 -10.33 -1.17 0.44
CA VAL A 48 -9.68 -1.50 -0.83
C VAL A 48 -10.76 -1.78 -1.87
N LEU A 49 -10.59 -1.22 -3.05
CA LEU A 49 -11.36 -1.51 -4.25
C LEU A 49 -10.39 -2.03 -5.30
N ASP A 50 -10.56 -3.27 -5.72
CA ASP A 50 -9.93 -3.78 -6.94
C ASP A 50 -11.00 -3.87 -8.02
N HIS A 51 -10.71 -3.39 -9.22
CA HIS A 51 -11.64 -3.40 -10.33
C HIS A 51 -10.98 -3.82 -11.64
N ALA A 52 -11.51 -4.88 -12.26
CA ALA A 52 -11.15 -5.27 -13.61
C ALA A 52 -11.89 -4.40 -14.63
N ILE A 53 -11.14 -3.55 -15.32
CA ILE A 53 -11.65 -2.62 -16.33
C ILE A 53 -11.76 -3.33 -17.68
N SER A 54 -10.83 -4.22 -17.99
CA SER A 54 -10.84 -5.12 -19.14
C SER A 54 -10.04 -6.39 -18.86
N ALA A 55 -9.97 -7.32 -19.82
CA ALA A 55 -9.16 -8.54 -19.71
C ALA A 55 -7.65 -8.28 -19.53
N SER A 56 -7.17 -7.07 -19.81
CA SER A 56 -5.76 -6.70 -19.72
C SER A 56 -5.51 -5.51 -18.82
N LEU A 57 -6.54 -4.86 -18.27
CA LEU A 57 -6.41 -3.63 -17.49
C LEU A 57 -7.18 -3.75 -16.18
N ASN A 58 -6.46 -3.65 -15.07
CA ASN A 58 -7.00 -3.67 -13.71
C ASN A 58 -6.64 -2.37 -13.00
N GLY A 59 -7.56 -1.86 -12.18
CA GLY A 59 -7.34 -0.70 -11.32
C GLY A 59 -7.54 -1.04 -9.86
N PHE A 60 -6.90 -0.27 -9.00
CA PHE A 60 -7.12 -0.36 -7.57
C PHE A 60 -7.20 1.02 -6.90
N VAL A 61 -7.94 1.10 -5.82
CA VAL A 61 -7.95 2.21 -4.87
C VAL A 61 -7.82 1.64 -3.46
N GLN A 62 -6.96 2.23 -2.64
CA GLN A 62 -6.84 1.89 -1.22
C GLN A 62 -6.96 3.16 -0.40
N PHE A 63 -7.57 3.03 0.77
CA PHE A 63 -7.65 4.08 1.77
C PHE A 63 -7.47 3.46 3.15
N GLY A 64 -6.73 4.12 4.03
CA GLY A 64 -6.57 3.74 5.42
C GLY A 64 -6.52 4.97 6.31
N ASN A 65 -7.13 4.88 7.48
CA ASN A 65 -7.03 5.90 8.51
C ASN A 65 -6.62 5.26 9.82
N ALA A 66 -5.71 5.92 10.53
CA ALA A 66 -5.23 5.48 11.83
C ALA A 66 -5.22 6.63 12.85
N ASN A 67 -5.39 6.27 14.11
CA ASN A 67 -5.38 7.19 15.23
C ASN A 67 -3.97 7.70 15.51
N THR A 68 -3.79 9.01 15.40
CA THR A 68 -2.51 9.70 15.53
C THR A 68 -1.95 9.76 16.94
N HIS A 69 -2.74 9.39 17.95
CA HIS A 69 -2.25 9.24 19.33
C HIS A 69 -1.26 8.07 19.47
N PHE A 70 -1.33 7.09 18.57
CA PHE A 70 -0.52 5.87 18.59
C PHE A 70 0.27 5.65 17.31
N ASN A 71 -0.21 6.20 16.19
CA ASN A 71 0.42 6.02 14.89
C ASN A 71 1.04 7.32 14.39
N GLU A 72 2.12 7.20 13.63
CA GLU A 72 2.73 8.31 12.91
C GLU A 72 2.01 8.64 11.62
N ILE A 73 1.44 7.63 10.98
CA ILE A 73 0.60 7.80 9.80
C ILE A 73 -0.83 8.07 10.25
N LYS A 74 -1.40 9.19 9.79
CA LYS A 74 -2.80 9.56 10.01
C LYS A 74 -3.70 8.93 8.96
N THR A 75 -3.34 9.13 7.70
CA THR A 75 -4.13 8.71 6.55
C THR A 75 -3.20 8.24 5.45
N HIS A 76 -3.60 7.19 4.76
CA HIS A 76 -2.97 6.71 3.54
C HIS A 76 -4.05 6.57 2.49
N TRP A 77 -3.75 6.96 1.26
CA TRP A 77 -4.51 6.50 0.12
C TRP A 77 -3.57 6.22 -1.04
N SER A 78 -4.00 5.30 -1.90
CA SER A 78 -3.30 5.00 -3.13
C SER A 78 -4.28 4.66 -4.24
N ILE A 79 -3.92 5.02 -5.46
CA ILE A 79 -4.61 4.61 -6.67
C ILE A 79 -3.58 4.11 -7.67
N GLY A 80 -3.93 3.07 -8.41
CA GLY A 80 -3.06 2.57 -9.45
C GLY A 80 -3.79 1.77 -10.50
N LEU A 81 -3.06 1.54 -11.58
CA LEU A 81 -3.47 0.73 -12.71
C LEU A 81 -2.39 -0.29 -12.98
N ASN A 82 -2.81 -1.45 -13.45
CA ASN A 82 -1.92 -2.45 -13.98
C ASN A 82 -2.42 -2.95 -15.33
N TYR A 83 -1.50 -3.16 -16.25
CA TYR A 83 -1.74 -3.57 -17.61
C TYR A 83 -0.94 -4.83 -17.95
N LYS A 84 -1.64 -5.88 -18.41
CA LYS A 84 -1.04 -7.09 -18.96
C LYS A 84 -0.70 -6.89 -20.43
N GLY A 85 0.48 -7.33 -20.86
CA GLY A 85 0.80 -7.39 -22.29
C GLY A 85 1.51 -6.16 -22.87
N LEU A 86 2.19 -5.33 -22.05
CA LEU A 86 2.76 -4.06 -22.56
C LEU A 86 3.91 -4.28 -23.56
N PHE A 87 4.80 -5.25 -23.31
CA PHE A 87 5.92 -5.59 -24.20
C PHE A 87 5.81 -7.03 -24.71
N TYR A 88 5.58 -7.98 -23.80
CA TYR A 88 5.24 -9.38 -24.12
C TYR A 88 3.90 -9.77 -23.51
N GLU A 89 3.24 -10.78 -24.09
CA GLU A 89 1.88 -11.21 -23.71
C GLU A 89 1.74 -11.49 -22.20
N ASP A 90 2.77 -12.07 -21.59
CA ASP A 90 2.78 -12.45 -20.17
C ASP A 90 3.39 -11.41 -19.24
N ASP A 91 3.79 -10.25 -19.78
CA ASP A 91 4.32 -9.16 -18.96
C ASP A 91 3.20 -8.44 -18.22
N PHE A 92 3.55 -7.85 -17.08
CA PHE A 92 2.62 -7.05 -16.30
C PHE A 92 3.27 -5.73 -15.90
N SER A 93 2.72 -4.62 -16.40
CA SER A 93 3.19 -3.28 -16.08
C SER A 93 2.23 -2.58 -15.14
N GLY A 94 2.74 -1.72 -14.26
CA GLY A 94 1.91 -0.99 -13.32
C GLY A 94 2.38 0.42 -13.11
N ALA A 95 1.42 1.28 -12.78
CA ALA A 95 1.64 2.65 -12.36
C ALA A 95 0.76 2.93 -11.14
N MET A 96 1.32 3.58 -10.12
CA MET A 96 0.53 3.99 -8.96
C MET A 96 0.99 5.32 -8.38
N VAL A 97 0.07 5.98 -7.69
CA VAL A 97 0.33 7.11 -6.82
C VAL A 97 -0.18 6.76 -5.43
N SER A 98 0.64 6.98 -4.41
CA SER A 98 0.29 6.87 -3.00
C SER A 98 0.60 8.18 -2.29
N LYS A 99 -0.25 8.54 -1.34
CA LYS A 99 -0.04 9.67 -0.44
C LYS A 99 -0.25 9.23 1.00
N VAL A 100 0.65 9.67 1.86
CA VAL A 100 0.63 9.42 3.30
C VAL A 100 0.64 10.76 4.02
N ASP A 101 -0.37 11.00 4.86
CA ASP A 101 -0.35 12.15 5.78
C ASP A 101 0.29 11.73 7.11
N VAL A 102 1.36 12.41 7.48
CA VAL A 102 2.15 12.13 8.67
C VAL A 102 1.75 13.08 9.80
N TYR A 103 1.57 12.57 11.01
CA TYR A 103 1.23 13.39 12.17
C TYR A 103 2.40 14.28 12.57
N GLY A 104 2.15 15.59 12.64
CA GLY A 104 3.16 16.58 13.02
C GLY A 104 4.15 16.92 11.91
N ALA A 105 3.94 16.40 10.71
CA ALA A 105 4.75 16.66 9.53
C ALA A 105 3.85 16.92 8.31
N SER A 106 4.48 17.15 7.15
CA SER A 106 3.76 17.28 5.89
C SER A 106 3.49 15.92 5.24
N SER A 107 2.75 15.87 4.14
CA SER A 107 2.43 14.59 3.48
C SER A 107 3.59 14.10 2.61
N GLU A 108 3.84 12.80 2.60
CA GLU A 108 4.70 12.15 1.61
C GLU A 108 3.84 11.69 0.42
N THR A 109 4.37 11.79 -0.81
CA THR A 109 3.74 11.22 -2.00
C THR A 109 4.73 10.35 -2.75
N ALA A 110 4.35 9.11 -3.05
CA ALA A 110 5.13 8.18 -3.85
C ALA A 110 4.44 7.89 -5.18
N ILE A 111 5.19 7.94 -6.27
CA ILE A 111 4.76 7.53 -7.60
C ILE A 111 5.64 6.36 -8.02
N GLU A 112 5.04 5.23 -8.38
CA GLU A 112 5.76 4.05 -8.84
C GLU A 112 5.36 3.71 -10.27
N LEU A 113 6.35 3.37 -11.09
CA LEU A 113 6.21 2.76 -12.40
C LEU A 113 7.03 1.47 -12.42
N TYR A 114 6.48 0.39 -12.94
CA TYR A 114 7.21 -0.87 -13.08
C TYR A 114 6.71 -1.71 -14.25
N THR A 115 7.54 -2.66 -14.66
CA THR A 115 7.17 -3.73 -15.58
C THR A 115 7.76 -5.02 -15.04
N ASN A 116 6.95 -6.06 -14.83
CA ASN A 116 7.39 -7.41 -14.60
C ASN A 116 7.51 -8.14 -15.95
N ILE A 117 8.73 -8.48 -16.32
CA ILE A 117 9.11 -9.17 -17.55
C ILE A 117 9.26 -10.66 -17.22
N THR A 118 8.48 -11.49 -17.90
CA THR A 118 8.57 -12.96 -17.73
C THR A 118 9.67 -13.49 -18.65
N ILE A 119 10.80 -13.92 -18.07
CA ILE A 119 11.94 -14.46 -18.84
C ILE A 119 11.71 -15.95 -19.13
N SER A 120 11.19 -16.69 -18.16
CA SER A 120 10.74 -18.08 -18.26
C SER A 120 9.72 -18.39 -17.17
N ASP A 121 9.15 -19.60 -17.19
CA ASP A 121 8.20 -20.07 -16.16
C ASP A 121 8.74 -19.99 -14.73
N ASN A 122 10.07 -19.99 -14.58
CA ASN A 122 10.76 -19.97 -13.28
C ASN A 122 11.48 -18.66 -12.98
N VAL A 123 11.56 -17.72 -13.94
CA VAL A 123 12.37 -16.51 -13.81
C VAL A 123 11.60 -15.28 -14.29
N GLY A 124 11.44 -14.30 -13.41
CA GLY A 124 10.86 -13.00 -13.71
C GLY A 124 11.78 -11.85 -13.30
N LEU A 125 11.78 -10.77 -14.08
CA LEU A 125 12.56 -9.57 -13.82
C LEU A 125 11.64 -8.35 -13.79
N LYS A 126 11.66 -7.60 -12.70
CA LYS A 126 10.85 -6.40 -12.51
C LYS A 126 11.72 -5.17 -12.31
N PRO A 127 12.13 -4.45 -13.37
CA PRO A 127 12.62 -3.08 -13.23
C PRO A 127 11.50 -2.16 -12.74
N GLY A 128 11.87 -1.17 -11.94
CA GLY A 128 10.95 -0.16 -11.43
C GLY A 128 11.62 1.18 -11.18
N LEU A 129 10.80 2.22 -11.23
CA LEU A 129 11.15 3.60 -10.90
C LEU A 129 10.16 4.09 -9.85
N ILE A 130 10.67 4.60 -8.74
CA ILE A 130 9.87 5.22 -7.69
C ILE A 130 10.34 6.65 -7.51
N TYR A 131 9.43 7.61 -7.60
CA TYR A 131 9.65 8.98 -7.20
C TYR A 131 8.92 9.25 -5.89
N ILE A 132 9.66 9.75 -4.89
CA ILE A 132 9.13 10.12 -3.58
C ILE A 132 9.29 11.62 -3.41
N HIS A 133 8.16 12.32 -3.27
CA HIS A 133 8.11 13.72 -2.91
C HIS A 133 7.97 13.85 -1.39
N ASN A 134 8.84 14.65 -0.79
CA ASN A 134 8.79 15.03 0.62
C ASN A 134 8.87 13.81 1.55
N ILE A 135 10.04 13.18 1.54
CA ILE A 135 10.33 11.92 2.26
C ILE A 135 10.02 12.09 3.75
N ALA A 136 9.29 11.13 4.31
CA ALA A 136 8.78 11.10 5.69
C ALA A 136 7.94 12.34 6.09
N GLY A 137 7.50 13.15 5.13
CA GLY A 137 6.88 14.43 5.42
C GLY A 137 7.85 15.52 5.88
N ASP A 138 9.16 15.30 5.75
CA ASP A 138 10.23 16.20 6.18
C ASP A 138 10.83 16.96 4.98
N GLY A 139 10.55 18.26 4.93
CA GLY A 139 11.06 19.15 3.88
C GLY A 139 12.59 19.27 3.84
N ALA A 140 13.30 18.91 4.92
CA ALA A 140 14.76 18.87 4.95
C ALA A 140 15.35 17.67 4.18
N LEU A 141 14.59 16.56 4.07
CA LEU A 141 15.01 15.38 3.32
C LEU A 141 14.79 15.52 1.80
N GLY A 142 13.91 16.43 1.39
CA GLY A 142 13.63 16.72 -0.01
C GLY A 142 12.92 15.57 -0.74
N ASN A 143 13.29 15.35 -2.01
CA ASN A 143 12.69 14.35 -2.88
C ASN A 143 13.72 13.28 -3.24
N ALA A 144 13.26 12.06 -3.54
CA ALA A 144 14.10 10.98 -4.02
C ALA A 144 13.55 10.37 -5.31
N THR A 145 14.48 9.92 -6.16
CA THR A 145 14.20 9.02 -7.28
C THR A 145 14.96 7.74 -7.05
N ILE A 146 14.26 6.62 -7.05
CA ILE A 146 14.80 5.29 -6.78
C ILE A 146 14.59 4.45 -8.03
N VAL A 147 15.69 3.94 -8.59
CA VAL A 147 15.65 2.89 -9.60
C VAL A 147 15.83 1.56 -8.88
N ASN A 148 14.91 0.62 -9.09
CA ASN A 148 14.97 -0.71 -8.51
C ASN A 148 14.91 -1.79 -9.58
N LEU A 149 15.44 -2.96 -9.23
CA LEU A 149 15.36 -4.17 -10.04
C LEU A 149 15.08 -5.34 -9.09
N ARG A 150 13.97 -6.05 -9.32
CA ARG A 150 13.59 -7.24 -8.56
C ARG A 150 13.69 -8.47 -9.44
N LEU A 151 14.41 -9.48 -8.99
CA LEU A 151 14.49 -10.80 -9.61
C LEU A 151 13.62 -11.78 -8.81
N SER A 152 12.76 -12.51 -9.50
CA SER A 152 11.93 -13.58 -8.92
C SER A 152 12.37 -14.91 -9.51
N ILE A 153 12.65 -15.90 -8.65
CA ILE A 153 13.03 -17.26 -9.05
C ILE A 153 12.14 -18.26 -8.31
N SER A 154 11.53 -19.19 -9.04
CA SER A 154 10.70 -20.27 -8.49
C SER A 154 11.35 -21.63 -8.78
N PHE A 155 11.44 -22.51 -7.78
CA PHE A 155 12.09 -23.83 -7.85
C PHE A 155 11.08 -24.98 -7.74
#